data_AF-A0A1W9RBW0-F1
#
_entry.id   AF-A0A1W9RBW0-F1
#
_cell.length_a   1.000
_cell.length_b   1.000
_cell.length_c   1.000
_cell.angle_alpha   90.00
_cell.angle_beta   90.00
_cell.angle_gamma   90.00
#
_symmetry.space_group_name_H-M   'P 1'
#
loop_
_entity.id
_entity.type
_entity.pdbx_description
1 polymer ?
#
loop_
_entity_poly.entity_id
_entity_poly.type
_entity_poly.pdbx_seq_one_letter_code
_entity_poly.pdbx_strand_id
1 'polypeptide(L)' 'MKKDNIIQDKSFNFALKIIELCQKLVEQKEYILSKQLLRSGTSIGANVEEALAGFSKKDFTAIVKTSQTKT' A
#
# COMPACT_ATOMS: atom_id res chain seq x y z
N MET A 1 -0.72 -19.57 11.75
CA MET A 1 -1.74 -18.81 11.00
C MET A 1 -1.15 -17.45 10.66
N LYS A 2 -1.08 -17.09 9.36
CA LYS A 2 -0.71 -15.72 8.98
C LYS A 2 -1.70 -14.79 9.70
N LYS A 3 -1.18 -13.75 10.34
CA LYS A 3 -2.02 -12.76 11.00
C LYS A 3 -2.63 -11.95 9.86
N ASP A 4 -3.86 -12.26 9.48
CA ASP A 4 -4.54 -11.61 8.36
C ASP A 4 -4.55 -10.10 8.62
N ASN A 5 -3.82 -9.37 7.79
CA ASN A 5 -3.76 -7.92 7.90
C ASN A 5 -4.95 -7.36 7.14
N ILE A 6 -6.02 -7.07 7.87
CA ILE A 6 -7.26 -6.52 7.30
C ILE A 6 -7.03 -5.26 6.45
N ILE A 7 -5.99 -4.48 6.73
CA ILE A 7 -5.63 -3.29 5.95
C ILE A 7 -5.01 -3.70 4.61
N GLN A 8 -4.14 -4.71 4.58
CA GLN A 8 -3.54 -5.27 3.36
C GLN A 8 -4.62 -5.82 2.43
N ASP A 9 -5.54 -6.63 2.96
CA ASP A 9 -6.60 -7.22 2.15
C ASP A 9 -7.56 -6.16 1.61
N LYS A 10 -7.89 -5.15 2.42
CA LYS A 10 -8.77 -4.04 1.99
C LYS A 10 -8.09 -3.15 0.95
N SER A 11 -6.81 -2.82 1.12
CA SER A 11 -6.08 -1.97 0.17
C SER A 11 -5.86 -2.68 -1.17
N PHE A 12 -5.57 -3.98 -1.15
CA PHE A 12 -5.47 -4.80 -2.35
C PHE A 12 -6.80 -4.87 -3.11
N ASN A 13 -7.89 -5.20 -2.42
CA ASN A 13 -9.23 -5.26 -3.03
C ASN A 13 -9.68 -3.88 -3.55
N PHE A 14 -9.31 -2.80 -2.87
CA PHE A 14 -9.57 -1.44 -3.34
C PHE A 14 -8.81 -1.14 -4.64
N ALA A 15 -7.54 -1.50 -4.74
CA ALA A 15 -6.74 -1.32 -5.95
C ALA A 15 -7.35 -2.05 -7.16
N LEU A 16 -7.84 -3.27 -6.98
CA LEU A 16 -8.55 -4.01 -8.03
C LEU A 16 -9.80 -3.26 -8.53
N LYS A 17 -10.63 -2.74 -7.61
CA LYS A 17 -11.81 -1.95 -7.98
C LYS A 17 -11.46 -0.67 -8.73
N ILE A 18 -10.36 0.00 -8.36
CA ILE A 18 -9.87 1.18 -9.08
C ILE A 18 -9.45 0.81 -10.51
N ILE A 19 -8.76 -0.32 -10.69
CA ILE A 19 -8.36 -0.79 -12.01
C ILE A 19 -9.60 -1.05 -12.89
N GLU A 20 -10.59 -1.77 -12.38
CA GLU A 20 -11.85 -2.03 -13.09
C GLU A 20 -12.61 -0.75 -13.44
N LEU A 21 -12.66 0.22 -12.52
CA LEU A 21 -13.28 1.52 -12.77
C LEU A 21 -12.54 2.29 -13.88
N CYS A 22 -11.20 2.35 -13.81
CA CYS A 22 -10.39 3.05 -14.80
C CYS A 22 -10.51 2.42 -16.19
N GLN A 23 -10.68 1.09 -16.30
CA GLN A 23 -10.97 0.43 -17.59
C GLN A 23 -12.28 0.95 -18.20
N LYS A 24 -13.36 1.04 -17.41
CA LYS A 24 -14.65 1.58 -17.87
C LYS A 24 -14.56 3.06 -18.25
N LEU A 25 -13.80 3.85 -17.51
CA LEU A 25 -13.58 5.27 -17.83
C LEU A 25 -12.82 5.44 -19.15
N VAL A 26 -11.85 4.58 -19.43
CA VAL A 26 -11.10 4.56 -20.69
C VAL A 26 -12.01 4.20 -21.88
N GLU A 27 -12.95 3.26 -21.71
CA GLU A 27 -13.98 2.95 -22.72
C GLU A 27 -14.87 4.17 -23.00
N GLN A 28 -15.16 4.98 -21.98
CA GLN A 28 -15.91 6.24 -22.08
C GLN A 28 -15.06 7.42 -22.58
N LYS A 29 -13.82 7.17 -23.01
CA LYS A 29 -12.86 8.19 -23.48
C LYS A 29 -12.45 9.21 -22.42
N GLU A 30 -12.50 8.86 -21.14
CA GLU A 30 -11.94 9.65 -20.05
C GLU A 30 -10.52 9.16 -19.73
N TYR A 31 -9.53 10.06 -19.86
CA TYR A 31 -8.10 9.71 -19.80
C TYR A 31 -7.28 10.55 -18.82
N ILE A 32 -7.80 11.69 -18.37
CA ILE A 32 -7.04 12.63 -17.54
C ILE A 32 -7.23 12.26 -16.07
N LEU A 33 -8.48 12.14 -15.62
CA LEU A 33 -8.82 11.80 -14.25
C LEU A 33 -8.55 10.31 -13.98
N SER A 34 -8.86 9.43 -14.92
CA SER A 34 -8.65 7.97 -14.81
C SER A 34 -7.17 7.62 -14.62
N LYS A 35 -6.25 8.34 -15.28
CA LYS A 35 -4.80 8.18 -15.05
C LYS A 35 -4.37 8.66 -13.67
N GLN A 36 -4.88 9.81 -13.21
CA GLN A 36 -4.57 10.29 -11.86
C GLN A 36 -5.10 9.34 -10.79
N LEU A 37 -6.34 8.89 -10.96
CA LEU A 37 -7.03 7.96 -10.06
C LEU A 37 -6.36 6.58 -10.03
N LEU A 38 -5.95 6.05 -11.18
CA LEU A 38 -5.24 4.77 -11.24
C LEU A 38 -3.96 4.82 -10.42
N ARG A 39 -3.15 5.88 -10.60
CA ARG A 39 -1.88 6.04 -9.88
C ARG A 39 -2.08 6.25 -8.39
N SER A 40 -3.01 7.11 -7.98
CA SER A 40 -3.26 7.37 -6.55
C SER A 40 -3.98 6.23 -5.86
N GLY A 41 -4.87 5.52 -6.55
CA GLY A 41 -5.62 4.41 -5.97
C GLY A 41 -4.77 3.15 -5.78
N THR A 42 -3.87 2.86 -6.73
CA THR A 42 -2.95 1.71 -6.61
C THR A 42 -1.78 1.96 -5.66
N SER A 43 -1.35 3.22 -5.49
CA SER A 43 -0.26 3.55 -4.54
C SER A 43 -0.62 3.26 -3.09
N ILE A 44 -1.91 3.25 -2.73
CA ILE A 44 -2.35 2.87 -1.37
C ILE A 44 -1.95 1.43 -1.05
N GLY A 45 -2.20 0.49 -1.97
CA GLY A 45 -1.79 -0.91 -1.81
C GLY A 45 -0.28 -1.06 -1.73
N ALA A 46 0.45 -0.39 -2.63
CA ALA A 46 1.91 -0.41 -2.66
C ALA A 46 2.54 0.11 -1.35
N ASN A 47 2.04 1.23 -0.81
CA ASN A 47 2.53 1.80 0.45
C ASN A 47 2.25 0.88 1.65
N VAL A 48 1.11 0.17 1.64
CA VAL A 48 0.79 -0.82 2.69
C VAL A 48 1.75 -2.02 2.63
N GLU A 49 2.05 -2.52 1.43
CA GLU A 49 3.04 -3.59 1.25
C GLU A 49 4.43 -3.16 1.70
N GLU A 50 4.86 -1.95 1.33
CA GLU A 50 6.15 -1.40 1.75
C GLU A 50 6.24 -1.25 3.26
N ALA A 51 5.19 -0.74 3.92
CA ALA A 51 5.13 -0.64 5.37
C ALA A 51 5.21 -2.01 6.06
N LEU A 52 4.60 -3.05 5.47
CA LEU A 52 4.65 -4.41 6.00
C LEU A 52 6.01 -5.07 5.79
N ALA A 53 6.66 -4.80 4.65
CA ALA A 53 8.00 -5.27 4.35
C ALA A 53 9.08 -4.56 5.20
N GLY A 54 8.87 -3.28 5.52
CA GLY A 54 9.79 -2.43 6.30
C GLY A 54 9.72 -2.63 7.83
N PHE A 55 8.73 -3.37 8.33
CA PHE A 55 8.64 -3.73 9.75
C PHE A 55 9.32 -5.09 10.03
N SER A 56 10.64 -5.15 9.94
CA SER A 56 11.39 -6.32 10.44
C SER A 56 11.54 -6.26 11.97
N LYS A 57 11.47 -7.42 12.64
CA LYS A 57 11.90 -7.55 14.06
C LYS A 57 13.34 -7.06 14.28
N LYS A 58 14.20 -7.16 13.26
CA LYS A 58 15.58 -6.65 13.32
C LYS A 58 15.61 -5.13 13.36
N ASP A 59 14.74 -4.44 12.62
CA ASP A 59 14.66 -2.98 12.60
C ASP A 59 14.11 -2.44 13.92
N PHE A 60 13.13 -3.14 14.50
CA PHE A 60 12.67 -2.85 15.86
C PHE A 60 13.80 -2.98 16.91
N THR A 61 14.61 -4.04 16.82
CA THR A 61 15.73 -4.26 17.77
C THR A 61 16.86 -3.26 17.56
N ALA A 62 17.13 -2.85 16.32
CA ALA A 62 18.16 -1.86 16.00
C ALA A 62 17.79 -0.48 16.57
N ILE A 63 16.53 -0.06 16.47
CA ILE A 63 16.02 1.18 17.07
C ILE A 63 16.08 1.15 18.61
N VAL A 64 15.72 0.02 19.22
CA VAL A 64 15.78 -0.13 20.70
C VAL A 64 17.24 -0.15 21.21
N LYS A 65 18.17 -0.79 20.49
CA LYS A 65 19.59 -0.81 20.86
C LYS A 65 20.23 0.57 20.79
N THR A 66 20.01 1.31 19.70
CA THR A 66 20.60 2.66 19.54
C THR A 66 20.06 3.67 20.55
N SER A 67 18.86 3.43 21.09
CA SER A 67 18.26 4.25 22.17
C SER A 67 18.86 3.98 23.55
N GLN A 68 19.55 2.84 23.76
CA GLN A 68 20.22 2.50 25.03
C GLN A 68 21.73 2.80 25.04
N THR A 69 22.34 3.21 23.92
CA THR A 69 23.79 3.47 23.82
C THR A 69 24.16 4.97 23.88
N LYS A 70 23.29 5.80 24.43
CA LYS A 70 23.63 7.17 24.88
C LYS A 70 23.40 7.29 26.38
N THR A 71 24.19 6.55 27.15
CA THR A 71 24.53 6.83 28.56
C THR A 71 25.92 6.25 28.78
#